data_AF-A0A2R6HCY1-F1
#
_entry.id   AF-A0A2R6HCY1-F1
#
_cell.length_a   1.000
_cell.length_b   1.000
_cell.length_c   1.000
_cell.angle_alpha   90.00
_cell.angle_beta   90.00
_cell.angle_gamma   90.00
#
_symmetry.space_group_name_H-M   'P 1'
#
loop_
_entity.id
_entity.type
_entity.pdbx_description
1 polymer ?
#
loop_
_entity_poly.entity_id
_entity_poly.type
_entity_poly.pdbx_seq_one_letter_code
_entity_poly.pdbx_strand_id
1 'polypeptide(L)'
;MSEQEGTDRQKYEFKKVIEELEDHRGSGTQLVSIYIPEDRQISSVVAHVTQEHSEASNIKSKETRTNVQDALTSIKDRLRYYDTYPPENGMVVFSGAVDTGGGRSEMVTRTLESPPQPIESFRYHCDAEFLLEPLKEMMADQGLFGLVVLDRREANVGWLRGKRVEPVKSASSLVPGKQ
;
A
#
# COMPACT_ATOMS: atom_id res chain seq x y z
N MET A 1 6.43 22.08 -17.88
CA MET A 1 5.07 22.54 -17.52
C MET A 1 4.03 21.44 -17.65
N SER A 2 4.19 20.46 -18.56
CA SER A 2 3.29 19.31 -18.73
C SER A 2 3.37 18.21 -17.64
N GLU A 3 4.53 17.98 -17.03
CA GLU A 3 4.69 16.94 -15.98
C GLU A 3 4.07 17.35 -14.63
N GLN A 4 4.08 18.64 -14.29
CA GLN A 4 3.52 19.15 -13.03
C GLN A 4 1.98 19.08 -13.02
N GLU A 5 1.31 19.38 -14.14
CA GLU A 5 -0.16 19.29 -14.23
C GLU A 5 -0.68 17.85 -14.15
N GLY A 6 0.05 16.88 -14.73
CA GLY A 6 -0.29 15.46 -14.62
C GLY A 6 -0.16 14.93 -13.18
N THR A 7 0.88 15.35 -12.48
CA THR A 7 1.17 14.95 -11.10
C THR A 7 0.10 15.47 -10.13
N ASP A 8 -0.34 16.71 -10.29
CA ASP A 8 -1.35 17.31 -9.40
C ASP A 8 -2.74 16.72 -9.61
N ARG A 9 -3.10 16.43 -10.87
CA ARG A 9 -4.35 15.71 -11.17
C ARG A 9 -4.35 14.30 -10.60
N GLN A 10 -3.27 13.55 -10.77
CA GLN A 10 -3.15 12.20 -10.22
C GLN A 10 -3.25 12.20 -8.70
N LYS A 11 -2.57 13.13 -8.01
CA LYS A 11 -2.69 13.31 -6.56
C LYS A 11 -4.13 13.61 -6.13
N TYR A 12 -4.83 14.46 -6.87
CA TYR A 12 -6.23 14.79 -6.56
C TYR A 12 -7.15 13.57 -6.69
N GLU A 13 -7.04 12.80 -7.78
CA GLU A 13 -7.81 11.56 -7.95
C GLU A 13 -7.48 10.54 -6.85
N PHE A 14 -6.20 10.42 -6.49
CA PHE A 14 -5.75 9.55 -5.40
C PHE A 14 -6.39 9.94 -4.06
N LYS A 15 -6.35 11.22 -3.74
CA LYS A 15 -6.95 11.77 -2.52
C LYS A 15 -8.45 11.50 -2.48
N LYS A 16 -9.15 11.73 -3.59
CA LYS A 16 -10.61 11.49 -3.68
C LYS A 16 -10.96 10.02 -3.44
N VAL A 17 -10.17 9.08 -3.98
CA VAL A 17 -10.40 7.65 -3.73
C VAL A 17 -10.13 7.28 -2.28
N ILE A 18 -9.12 7.86 -1.64
CA ILE A 18 -8.85 7.63 -0.21
C ILE A 18 -10.01 8.15 0.65
N GLU A 19 -10.51 9.36 0.37
CA GLU A 19 -11.67 9.94 1.05
C GLU A 19 -12.93 9.09 0.84
N GLU A 20 -13.18 8.59 -0.37
CA GLU A 20 -14.27 7.64 -0.64
C GLU A 20 -14.11 6.39 0.22
N LEU A 21 -12.93 5.77 0.24
CA LEU A 21 -12.66 4.54 1.00
C LEU A 21 -12.74 4.75 2.53
N GLU A 22 -12.47 5.96 3.02
CA GLU A 22 -12.50 6.27 4.45
C GLU A 22 -13.90 6.22 5.05
N ASP A 23 -14.93 6.54 4.26
CA ASP A 23 -16.33 6.48 4.70
C ASP A 23 -16.89 5.05 4.74
N HIS A 24 -16.17 4.07 4.18
CA HIS A 24 -16.62 2.69 4.15
C HIS A 24 -16.43 2.03 5.53
N ARG A 25 -17.48 1.36 6.01
CA ARG A 25 -17.48 0.60 7.26
C ARG A 25 -18.08 -0.78 7.06
N GLY A 26 -17.39 -1.80 7.55
CA GLY A 26 -17.89 -3.16 7.64
C GLY A 26 -18.70 -3.38 8.91
N SER A 27 -19.69 -4.28 8.87
CA SER A 27 -20.43 -4.74 10.06
C SER A 27 -19.57 -5.62 11.00
N GLY A 28 -18.38 -6.00 10.55
CA GLY A 28 -17.35 -6.70 11.31
C GLY A 28 -16.02 -6.70 10.54
N THR A 29 -15.07 -7.54 10.94
CA THR A 29 -13.75 -7.70 10.31
C THR A 29 -13.87 -8.34 8.92
N GLN A 30 -14.22 -7.54 7.91
CA GLN A 30 -14.56 -8.01 6.55
C GLN A 30 -14.09 -7.09 5.42
N LEU A 31 -13.32 -6.05 5.74
CA LEU A 31 -12.70 -5.17 4.77
C LEU A 31 -11.21 -5.53 4.65
N VAL A 32 -10.83 -6.05 3.49
CA VAL A 32 -9.48 -6.51 3.17
C VAL A 32 -8.71 -5.42 2.43
N SER A 33 -7.49 -5.17 2.87
CA SER A 33 -6.52 -4.27 2.24
C SER A 33 -5.23 -5.03 1.96
N ILE A 34 -4.77 -5.05 0.70
CA ILE A 34 -3.51 -5.68 0.30
C ILE A 34 -2.60 -4.66 -0.37
N TYR A 35 -1.45 -4.39 0.25
CA TYR A 35 -0.38 -3.57 -0.28
C TYR A 35 0.67 -4.45 -0.94
N ILE A 36 1.03 -4.14 -2.18
CA ILE A 36 1.93 -4.95 -3.00
C ILE A 36 3.07 -4.05 -3.50
N PRO A 37 4.32 -4.27 -3.08
CA PRO A 37 5.48 -3.52 -3.56
C PRO A 37 5.83 -3.93 -4.98
N GLU A 38 6.52 -3.04 -5.70
CA GLU A 38 6.83 -3.20 -7.13
C GLU A 38 7.66 -4.44 -7.47
N ASP A 39 8.47 -4.91 -6.52
CA ASP A 39 9.35 -6.07 -6.63
C ASP A 39 8.67 -7.40 -6.25
N ARG A 40 7.40 -7.38 -5.82
CA ARG A 40 6.67 -8.59 -5.44
C ARG A 40 5.93 -9.18 -6.64
N GLN A 41 6.23 -10.45 -6.94
CA GLN A 41 5.51 -11.17 -7.99
C GLN A 41 4.03 -11.34 -7.65
N ILE A 42 3.16 -11.06 -8.62
CA ILE A 42 1.71 -11.22 -8.50
C ILE A 42 1.33 -12.67 -8.17
N SER A 43 2.04 -13.65 -8.74
CA SER A 43 1.85 -15.08 -8.44
C SER A 43 2.02 -15.41 -6.94
N SER A 44 2.99 -14.78 -6.27
CA SER A 44 3.21 -14.94 -4.83
C SER A 44 2.07 -14.33 -4.02
N VAL A 45 1.53 -13.20 -4.45
CA VAL A 45 0.37 -12.57 -3.81
C VAL A 45 -0.88 -13.44 -3.99
N VAL A 46 -1.13 -13.97 -5.19
CA VAL A 46 -2.25 -14.88 -5.47
C VAL A 46 -2.19 -16.14 -4.60
N ALA A 47 -0.99 -16.68 -4.37
CA ALA A 47 -0.81 -17.82 -3.48
C ALA A 47 -1.17 -17.46 -2.03
N HIS A 48 -0.72 -16.31 -1.53
CA HIS A 48 -1.07 -15.83 -0.19
C HIS A 48 -2.58 -15.57 -0.05
N VAL A 49 -3.21 -14.89 -1.00
CA VAL A 49 -4.68 -14.67 -1.02
C VAL A 49 -5.45 -15.99 -1.01
N THR A 50 -4.96 -17.01 -1.73
CA THR A 50 -5.59 -18.34 -1.73
C THR A 50 -5.47 -19.02 -0.36
N GLN A 51 -4.34 -18.86 0.33
CA GLN A 51 -4.16 -19.35 1.70
C GLN A 51 -5.11 -18.64 2.68
N GLU A 52 -5.15 -17.31 2.68
CA GLU A 52 -6.05 -16.51 3.51
C GLU A 52 -7.52 -16.88 3.28
N HIS A 53 -7.90 -17.17 2.02
CA HIS A 53 -9.25 -17.60 1.68
C HIS A 53 -9.61 -18.95 2.32
N SER A 54 -8.66 -19.88 2.38
CA SER A 54 -8.83 -21.16 3.07
C SER A 54 -8.90 -20.97 4.58
N GLU A 55 -8.06 -20.10 5.16
CA GLU A 55 -8.06 -19.82 6.60
C GLU A 55 -9.35 -19.14 7.07
N ALA A 56 -9.92 -18.26 6.23
CA ALA A 56 -11.20 -17.60 6.48
C ALA A 56 -12.35 -18.59 6.70
N SER A 57 -12.25 -19.83 6.21
CA SER A 57 -13.26 -20.88 6.45
C SER A 57 -13.48 -21.19 7.95
N ASN A 58 -12.50 -20.89 8.80
CA ASN A 58 -12.56 -21.08 10.25
C ASN A 58 -13.27 -19.94 11.01
N ILE A 59 -13.65 -18.85 10.33
CA ILE A 59 -14.39 -17.75 10.95
C ILE A 59 -15.74 -18.27 11.45
N LYS A 60 -16.05 -17.99 12.71
CA LYS A 60 -17.26 -18.51 13.39
C LYS A 60 -18.55 -17.92 12.81
N SER A 61 -18.59 -16.61 12.61
CA SER A 61 -19.72 -15.91 12.01
C SER A 61 -19.88 -16.31 10.55
N LYS A 62 -21.05 -16.83 10.17
CA LYS A 62 -21.33 -17.25 8.79
C LYS A 62 -21.25 -16.07 7.82
N GLU A 63 -21.85 -14.94 8.20
CA GLU A 63 -21.87 -13.72 7.39
C GLU A 63 -20.45 -13.18 7.16
N THR A 64 -19.69 -12.96 8.23
CA THR A 64 -18.30 -12.48 8.14
C THR A 64 -17.42 -13.44 7.34
N ARG A 65 -17.59 -14.75 7.54
CA ARG A 65 -16.86 -15.76 6.76
C ARG A 65 -17.12 -15.63 5.27
N THR A 66 -18.39 -15.54 4.87
CA THR A 66 -18.77 -15.37 3.46
C THR A 66 -18.21 -14.06 2.90
N ASN A 67 -18.39 -12.95 3.62
CA ASN A 67 -17.92 -11.64 3.16
C ASN A 67 -16.40 -11.59 2.96
N VAL A 68 -15.61 -12.18 3.87
CA VAL A 68 -14.15 -12.26 3.74
C VAL A 68 -13.75 -13.15 2.56
N GLN A 69 -14.39 -14.31 2.39
CA GLN A 69 -14.10 -15.21 1.27
C GLN A 69 -14.43 -14.58 -0.09
N ASP A 70 -15.56 -13.87 -0.19
CA ASP A 70 -15.98 -13.17 -1.41
C ASP A 70 -15.04 -12.00 -1.73
N ALA A 71 -14.57 -11.26 -0.72
CA ALA A 71 -13.57 -10.21 -0.87
C ALA A 71 -12.23 -10.75 -1.40
N LEU A 72 -11.73 -11.84 -0.81
CA LEU A 72 -10.49 -12.48 -1.25
C LEU A 72 -10.61 -13.07 -2.66
N THR A 73 -11.78 -13.60 -3.02
CA THR A 73 -12.07 -14.06 -4.38
C THR A 73 -12.03 -12.88 -5.37
N SER A 74 -12.69 -11.77 -5.02
CA SER A 74 -12.68 -10.54 -5.84
C SER A 74 -11.28 -9.98 -6.04
N ILE A 75 -10.45 -9.97 -4.99
CA ILE A 75 -9.04 -9.58 -5.07
C ILE A 75 -8.27 -10.51 -6.00
N LYS A 76 -8.40 -11.83 -5.84
CA LYS A 76 -7.74 -12.82 -6.69
C LYS A 76 -8.10 -12.64 -8.15
N ASP A 77 -9.36 -12.39 -8.46
CA ASP A 77 -9.83 -12.17 -9.83
C ASP A 77 -9.29 -10.85 -10.40
N ARG A 78 -9.21 -9.80 -9.58
CA ARG A 78 -8.59 -8.53 -9.96
C ARG A 78 -7.09 -8.69 -10.27
N LEU A 79 -6.37 -9.50 -9.50
CA LEU A 79 -4.93 -9.73 -9.70
C LEU A 79 -4.61 -10.44 -11.03
N ARG A 80 -5.56 -11.16 -11.63
CA ARG A 80 -5.35 -11.86 -12.93
C ARG A 80 -5.15 -10.93 -14.11
N TYR A 81 -5.51 -9.66 -13.97
CA TYR A 81 -5.36 -8.66 -15.03
C TYR A 81 -3.97 -8.03 -15.08
N TYR A 82 -3.09 -8.34 -14.13
CA TYR A 82 -1.71 -7.84 -14.09
C TYR A 82 -0.72 -8.90 -14.58
N ASP A 83 0.42 -8.42 -15.06
CA ASP A 83 1.53 -9.25 -15.52
C ASP A 83 2.28 -9.90 -14.33
N THR A 84 3.57 -10.23 -14.52
CA THR A 84 4.37 -10.91 -13.49
C THR A 84 4.57 -10.06 -12.23
N TYR A 85 4.71 -8.75 -12.39
CA TYR A 85 4.92 -7.77 -11.33
C TYR A 85 3.84 -6.67 -11.42
N PRO A 86 3.49 -6.02 -10.29
CA PRO A 86 2.61 -4.85 -10.30
C PRO A 86 3.26 -3.66 -11.07
N PRO A 87 2.47 -2.61 -11.38
CA PRO A 87 2.98 -1.37 -11.97
C PRO A 87 4.06 -0.67 -11.11
N GLU A 88 4.71 0.36 -11.69
CA GLU A 88 5.69 1.21 -10.99
C GLU A 88 5.15 1.69 -9.64
N ASN A 89 6.01 1.79 -8.62
CA ASN A 89 5.65 2.12 -7.23
C ASN A 89 4.72 1.10 -6.53
N GLY A 90 4.31 0.01 -7.21
CA GLY A 90 3.46 -1.03 -6.67
C GLY A 90 1.95 -0.75 -6.83
N MET A 91 1.14 -1.44 -6.05
CA MET A 91 -0.32 -1.26 -6.04
C MET A 91 -0.94 -1.58 -4.68
N VAL A 92 -2.18 -1.12 -4.49
CA VAL A 92 -3.01 -1.47 -3.34
C VAL A 92 -4.37 -1.95 -3.82
N VAL A 93 -4.84 -3.09 -3.29
CA VAL A 93 -6.17 -3.64 -3.59
C VAL A 93 -7.01 -3.67 -2.31
N PHE A 94 -8.20 -3.08 -2.39
CA PHE A 94 -9.21 -3.08 -1.34
C PHE A 94 -10.40 -3.91 -1.79
N SER A 95 -10.92 -4.77 -0.92
CA SER A 95 -12.18 -5.45 -1.18
C SER A 95 -12.90 -5.81 0.12
N GLY A 96 -14.22 -5.67 0.14
CA GLY A 96 -15.00 -6.04 1.32
C GLY A 96 -16.47 -5.66 1.21
N ALA A 97 -17.28 -6.28 2.09
CA ALA A 97 -18.69 -5.96 2.22
C ALA A 97 -18.89 -4.73 3.10
N VAL A 98 -19.40 -3.65 2.53
CA VAL A 98 -19.59 -2.36 3.18
C VAL A 98 -21.07 -2.17 3.50
N ASP A 99 -21.38 -1.75 4.72
CA ASP A 99 -22.74 -1.43 5.13
C ASP A 99 -23.26 -0.21 4.37
N THR A 100 -24.40 -0.39 3.68
CA THR A 100 -25.10 0.66 2.93
C THR A 100 -26.35 1.16 3.67
N GLY A 101 -26.57 0.66 4.89
CA GLY A 101 -27.73 0.96 5.72
C GLY A 101 -28.90 0.02 5.48
N GLY A 102 -29.82 0.00 6.44
CA GLY A 102 -31.03 -0.84 6.36
C GLY A 102 -30.75 -2.35 6.40
N GLY A 103 -29.60 -2.76 6.97
CA GLY A 103 -29.18 -4.16 7.07
C GLY A 103 -28.71 -4.75 5.74
N ARG A 104 -28.30 -3.91 4.78
CA ARG A 104 -27.78 -4.33 3.48
C ARG A 104 -26.31 -3.97 3.38
N SER A 105 -25.53 -4.91 2.84
CA SER A 105 -24.14 -4.68 2.48
C SER A 105 -23.93 -4.80 0.97
N GLU A 106 -22.96 -4.05 0.47
CA GLU A 106 -22.50 -4.11 -0.92
C GLU A 106 -21.02 -4.50 -0.96
N MET A 107 -20.66 -5.39 -1.88
CA MET A 107 -19.27 -5.77 -2.09
C MET A 107 -18.56 -4.68 -2.90
N VAL A 108 -17.64 -3.95 -2.27
CA VAL A 108 -16.83 -2.92 -2.91
C VAL A 108 -15.46 -3.51 -3.21
N THR A 109 -14.93 -3.26 -4.41
CA THR A 109 -13.53 -3.58 -4.76
C THR A 109 -12.89 -2.40 -5.47
N ARG A 110 -11.74 -1.94 -4.97
CA ARG A 110 -10.98 -0.83 -5.53
C ARG A 110 -9.51 -1.21 -5.67
N THR A 111 -8.87 -0.70 -6.72
CA THR A 111 -7.43 -0.87 -6.92
C THR A 111 -6.80 0.48 -7.17
N LEU A 112 -5.73 0.77 -6.46
CA LEU A 112 -4.88 1.92 -6.66
C LEU A 112 -3.56 1.44 -7.24
N GLU A 113 -3.32 1.81 -8.49
CA GLU A 113 -2.08 1.49 -9.21
C GLU A 113 -1.14 2.69 -9.14
N SER A 114 0.16 2.42 -9.13
CA SER A 114 1.21 3.42 -9.19
C SER A 114 1.00 4.59 -8.22
N PRO A 115 0.99 4.31 -6.89
CA PRO A 115 0.90 5.35 -5.89
C PRO A 115 2.02 6.38 -6.07
N PRO A 116 1.82 7.64 -5.61
CA PRO A 116 2.82 8.71 -5.78
C PRO A 116 4.18 8.43 -5.11
N GLN A 117 4.22 7.45 -4.20
CA GLN A 117 5.44 6.94 -3.59
C GLN A 117 5.41 5.40 -3.61
N PRO A 118 6.57 4.73 -3.79
CA PRO A 118 6.64 3.27 -3.75
C PRO A 118 6.06 2.69 -2.47
N ILE A 119 5.28 1.62 -2.61
CA ILE A 119 4.90 0.74 -1.49
C ILE A 119 6.16 0.03 -1.00
N GLU A 120 6.48 0.19 0.29
CA GLU A 120 7.76 -0.29 0.84
C GLU A 120 7.78 -1.80 1.14
N SER A 121 6.62 -2.38 1.45
CA SER A 121 6.55 -3.77 1.87
C SER A 121 5.18 -4.37 1.59
N PHE A 122 5.16 -5.68 1.36
CA PHE A 122 3.91 -6.43 1.26
C PHE A 122 3.15 -6.40 2.59
N ARG A 123 1.85 -6.10 2.54
CA ARG A 123 0.99 -6.08 3.73
C ARG A 123 -0.40 -6.61 3.40
N TYR A 124 -0.86 -7.56 4.19
CA TYR A 124 -2.25 -8.00 4.24
C TYR A 124 -2.89 -7.50 5.54
N HIS A 125 -4.11 -6.98 5.44
CA HIS A 125 -4.88 -6.52 6.59
C HIS A 125 -6.37 -6.77 6.35
N CYS A 126 -7.07 -7.26 7.36
CA CYS A 126 -8.51 -7.47 7.35
C CYS A 126 -9.08 -6.88 8.64
N ASP A 127 -9.97 -5.90 8.53
CA ASP A 127 -10.60 -5.22 9.68
C ASP A 127 -12.00 -4.69 9.32
N ALA A 128 -12.64 -3.94 10.21
CA ALA A 128 -13.91 -3.27 9.96
C ALA A 128 -13.76 -2.00 9.10
N GLU A 129 -12.53 -1.52 8.92
CA GLU A 129 -12.17 -0.35 8.14
C GLU A 129 -11.04 -0.71 7.15
N PHE A 130 -10.96 -0.04 6.01
CA PHE A 130 -9.80 -0.20 5.13
C PHE A 130 -8.56 0.42 5.78
N LEU A 131 -7.40 -0.24 5.61
CA LEU A 131 -6.13 0.32 6.07
C LEU A 131 -5.69 1.40 5.10
N LEU A 132 -5.97 2.66 5.42
CA LEU A 132 -5.64 3.83 4.57
C LEU A 132 -4.46 4.64 5.09
N GLU A 133 -4.02 4.41 6.32
CA GLU A 133 -2.95 5.18 6.97
C GLU A 133 -1.67 5.27 6.12
N PRO A 134 -1.13 4.17 5.52
CA PRO A 134 0.07 4.27 4.69
C PRO A 134 -0.10 5.21 3.49
N LEU A 135 -1.30 5.25 2.87
CA LEU A 135 -1.56 6.11 1.72
C LEU A 135 -1.75 7.57 2.13
N LYS A 136 -2.37 7.81 3.29
CA LYS A 136 -2.48 9.15 3.87
C LYS A 136 -1.12 9.73 4.20
N GLU A 137 -0.21 8.92 4.77
CA GLU A 137 1.18 9.33 5.04
C GLU A 137 1.92 9.74 3.75
N MET A 138 1.65 9.09 2.60
CA MET A 138 2.26 9.47 1.32
C MET A 138 1.78 10.82 0.78
N MET A 139 0.55 11.21 1.13
CA MET A 139 -0.08 12.46 0.71
C MET A 139 0.20 13.61 1.67
N ALA A 140 0.63 13.31 2.90
CA ALA A 140 1.07 14.32 3.84
C ALA A 140 2.28 15.06 3.28
N ASP A 141 2.30 16.38 3.47
CA ASP A 141 3.44 17.21 3.07
C ASP A 141 4.61 16.93 4.02
N GLN A 142 5.41 15.94 3.64
CA GLN A 142 6.57 15.53 4.43
C GLN A 142 7.73 16.45 4.06
N GLY A 143 8.18 17.25 5.04
CA GLY A 143 9.35 18.11 4.87
C GLY A 143 10.54 17.35 4.30
N LEU A 144 11.25 17.98 3.35
CA LEU A 144 12.47 17.44 2.76
C LEU A 144 13.67 17.89 3.58
N PHE A 145 14.34 16.95 4.25
CA PHE A 145 15.54 17.23 5.04
C PHE A 145 16.78 16.70 4.33
N GLY A 146 17.89 17.45 4.41
CA GLY A 146 19.20 16.95 4.02
C GLY A 146 19.84 16.19 5.16
N LEU A 147 20.23 14.94 4.92
CA LEU A 147 21.04 14.13 5.84
C LEU A 147 22.50 14.19 5.41
N VAL A 148 23.37 14.54 6.35
CA VAL A 148 24.82 14.46 6.19
C VAL A 148 25.38 13.61 7.32
N VAL A 149 25.95 12.45 6.96
CA VAL A 149 26.59 11.53 7.88
C VAL A 149 28.09 11.62 7.65
N LEU A 150 28.84 11.99 8.68
CA LEU A 150 30.29 12.09 8.63
C LEU A 150 30.90 11.10 9.62
N ASP A 151 31.78 10.23 9.11
CA ASP A 151 32.67 9.38 9.88
C ASP A 151 34.13 9.66 9.50
N ARG A 152 35.10 9.13 10.26
CA ARG A 152 36.53 9.31 10.01
C ARG A 152 36.97 8.77 8.65
N ARG A 153 36.31 7.72 8.16
CA ARG A 153 36.66 6.99 6.93
C ARG A 153 35.74 7.30 5.76
N GLU A 154 34.58 7.89 5.99
CA GLU A 154 33.61 8.14 4.93
C GLU A 154 32.63 9.24 5.30
N ALA A 155 32.02 9.81 4.27
CA ALA A 155 30.97 10.80 4.34
C ALA A 155 29.83 10.38 3.41
N ASN A 156 28.60 10.47 3.87
CA ASN A 156 27.40 10.16 3.10
C ASN A 156 26.45 11.35 3.15
N VAL A 157 25.84 11.67 2.01
CA VAL A 157 24.80 12.68 1.87
C VAL A 157 23.57 12.03 1.28
N GLY A 158 22.40 12.34 1.84
CA GLY A 158 21.12 11.83 1.37
C GLY A 158 19.98 12.80 1.66
N TRP A 159 18.81 12.51 1.12
CA TRP A 159 17.56 13.18 1.46
C TRP A 159 16.74 12.32 2.41
N LEU A 160 16.06 12.94 3.37
CA LEU A 160 15.03 12.33 4.19
C LEU A 160 13.69 12.96 3.81
N ARG A 161 12.76 12.14 3.32
CA ARG A 161 11.37 12.51 3.06
C ARG A 161 10.48 11.60 3.90
N GLY A 162 9.91 12.15 4.96
CA GLY A 162 9.19 11.38 5.98
C GLY A 162 10.06 10.32 6.64
N LYS A 163 9.74 9.04 6.40
CA LYS A 163 10.49 7.88 6.92
C LYS A 163 11.51 7.33 5.91
N ARG A 164 11.52 7.82 4.68
CA ARG A 164 12.38 7.33 3.60
C ARG A 164 13.68 8.12 3.51
N VAL A 165 14.80 7.39 3.46
CA VAL A 165 16.12 7.94 3.19
C VAL A 165 16.54 7.61 1.76
N GLU A 166 16.81 8.63 0.96
CA GLU A 166 17.31 8.53 -0.41
C GLU A 166 18.80 8.91 -0.43
N PRO A 167 19.73 7.93 -0.55
CA PRO A 167 21.15 8.23 -0.62
C PRO A 167 21.49 8.95 -1.93
N VAL A 168 22.27 10.04 -1.84
CA VAL A 168 22.65 10.87 -3.00
C VAL A 168 24.11 10.64 -3.38
N LYS A 169 25.01 10.71 -2.39
CA LYS A 169 26.44 10.60 -2.66
C LYS A 169 27.19 10.09 -1.44
N SER A 170 28.16 9.24 -1.69
CA SER A 170 29.14 8.80 -0.71
C SER A 170 30.54 9.27 -1.13
N ALA A 171 31.40 9.52 -0.14
CA ALA A 171 32.81 9.85 -0.32
C ALA A 171 33.63 9.11 0.74
N SER A 172 34.78 8.56 0.36
CA SER A 172 35.71 7.91 1.28
C SER A 172 36.87 8.84 1.64
N SER A 173 37.37 8.70 2.86
CA SER A 173 38.53 9.42 3.39
C SER A 173 39.77 8.55 3.27
N LEU A 174 40.83 9.11 2.68
CA LEU A 174 42.15 8.47 2.55
C LEU A 174 43.08 8.83 3.72
N VAL A 175 42.56 9.48 4.76
CA VAL A 175 43.38 9.93 5.90
C VAL A 175 43.74 8.74 6.80
N PRO A 176 45.04 8.43 7.00
CA PRO A 176 45.47 7.34 7.87
C PRO A 176 45.05 7.58 9.33
N GLY A 177 44.56 6.54 9.99
CA GLY A 177 44.29 6.59 11.43
C GLY A 177 45.59 6.80 12.22
N LYS A 178 45.57 7.65 13.24
CA LYS A 178 46.68 7.73 14.20
C LYS A 178 46.77 6.40 14.96
N GLN A 179 47.95 5.78 14.94
CA GLN A 179 48.31 4.66 15.83
C GLN A 179 48.43 5.14 17.27
#